data_AF-A0A178DQ24-F1
#
_entry.id   AF-A0A178DQ24-F1
#
_cell.length_a   1.000
_cell.length_b   1.000
_cell.length_c   1.000
_cell.angle_alpha   90.00
_cell.angle_beta   90.00
_cell.angle_gamma   90.00
#
_symmetry.space_group_name_H-M   'P 1'
#
loop_
_entity.id
_entity.type
_entity.pdbx_description
1 polymer ?
#
loop_
_entity_poly.entity_id
_entity_poly.type
_entity_poly.pdbx_seq_one_letter_code
_entity_poly.pdbx_strand_id
1 'polypeptide(L)'
;MSSPQQGVYVMQDLPDRYIKIRVLHDYIESRKDEFGVHWQLRSVRDHHRVTLQRPLREDEIDYLQRASYPRLYQPNDPFSV
;
A
#
# COMPACT_ATOMS: atom_id res chain seq x y z
N MET A 1 18.27 27.05 2.09
CA MET A 1 17.45 26.25 1.16
C MET A 1 17.81 24.80 1.37
N SER A 2 17.05 24.09 2.21
CA SER A 2 17.30 22.68 2.48
C SER A 2 16.81 21.88 1.28
N SER A 3 17.72 21.19 0.60
CA SER A 3 17.37 20.18 -0.40
C SER A 3 16.32 19.25 0.21
N PRO A 4 15.21 18.93 -0.49
CA PRO A 4 14.32 17.88 -0.01
C PRO A 4 15.16 16.63 0.11
N GLN A 5 15.28 16.09 1.33
CA GLN A 5 15.96 14.82 1.57
C GLN A 5 15.48 13.86 0.49
N GLN A 6 16.40 13.35 -0.33
CA GLN A 6 16.08 12.32 -1.30
C GLN A 6 15.49 11.17 -0.48
N GLY A 7 14.15 11.09 -0.47
CA GLY A 7 13.41 10.19 0.40
C GLY A 7 13.93 8.79 0.17
N VAL A 8 14.39 8.14 1.23
CA VAL A 8 14.89 6.77 1.16
C VAL A 8 13.71 5.90 0.74
N TYR A 9 13.68 5.52 -0.53
CA TYR A 9 12.66 4.63 -1.03
C TYR A 9 13.02 3.20 -0.63
N VAL A 10 12.09 2.54 0.06
CA VAL A 10 12.23 1.14 0.45
C VAL A 10 11.49 0.30 -0.58
N MET A 11 12.18 -0.72 -1.09
CA MET A 11 11.54 -1.78 -1.86
C MET A 11 10.94 -2.77 -0.87
N GLN A 12 9.64 -2.99 -0.98
CA GLN A 12 8.90 -3.91 -0.12
C GLN A 12 8.18 -4.94 -0.98
N ASP A 13 8.34 -6.20 -0.61
CA ASP A 13 7.51 -7.27 -1.10
C ASP A 13 6.16 -7.24 -0.35
N LEU A 14 5.08 -7.11 -1.10
CA LEU A 14 3.71 -7.28 -0.60
C LEU A 14 3.40 -8.78 -0.55
N PRO A 15 2.70 -9.25 0.49
CA PRO A 15 2.32 -10.66 0.57
C PRO A 15 1.52 -11.10 -0.66
N ASP A 16 1.54 -12.40 -0.95
CA ASP A 16 0.90 -13.02 -2.13
C ASP A 16 -0.61 -12.72 -2.27
N ARG A 17 -1.21 -12.21 -1.19
CA ARG A 17 -2.57 -11.69 -1.13
C ARG A 17 -2.67 -10.40 -1.95
N TYR A 18 -3.30 -10.51 -3.12
CA TYR A 18 -3.46 -9.43 -4.09
C TYR A 18 -3.92 -8.10 -3.44
N ILE A 19 -3.14 -7.03 -3.63
CA ILE A 19 -3.56 -5.65 -3.40
C ILE A 19 -3.74 -5.01 -4.77
N LYS A 20 -4.92 -4.43 -5.03
CA LYS A 20 -5.17 -3.73 -6.29
C LYS A 20 -4.30 -2.48 -6.33
N ILE A 21 -3.53 -2.30 -7.39
CA ILE A 21 -2.65 -1.14 -7.58
C ILE A 21 -3.40 0.18 -7.37
N ARG A 22 -4.65 0.27 -7.87
CA ARG A 22 -5.49 1.46 -7.67
C ARG A 22 -5.79 1.74 -6.20
N VAL A 23 -6.08 0.71 -5.41
CA VAL A 23 -6.35 0.84 -3.96
C VAL A 23 -5.08 1.26 -3.22
N LEU A 24 -3.93 0.70 -3.59
CA LEU A 24 -2.64 1.15 -3.08
C LEU A 24 -2.38 2.61 -3.42
N HIS A 25 -2.58 3.02 -4.68
CA HIS A 25 -2.36 4.39 -5.13
C HIS A 25 -3.25 5.38 -4.37
N ASP A 26 -4.56 5.10 -4.33
CA ASP A 26 -5.54 5.91 -3.60
C ASP A 26 -5.18 6.03 -2.11
N TYR A 27 -4.74 4.92 -1.48
CA TYR A 27 -4.30 4.94 -0.09
C TYR A 27 -3.07 5.83 0.11
N ILE A 28 -2.02 5.65 -0.69
CA ILE A 28 -0.79 6.42 -0.59
C ILE A 28 -1.07 7.91 -0.82
N GLU A 29 -1.84 8.26 -1.84
CA GLU A 29 -2.21 9.66 -2.13
C GLU A 29 -3.10 10.28 -1.05
N SER A 30 -3.91 9.49 -0.35
CA SER A 30 -4.72 9.98 0.77
C SER A 30 -3.90 10.25 2.04
N ARG A 31 -2.70 9.69 2.14
CA ARG A 31 -1.86 9.80 3.34
C ARG A 31 -0.90 10.97 3.24
N LYS A 32 -0.78 11.68 4.36
CA LYS A 32 0.24 12.72 4.58
C LYS A 32 1.16 12.32 5.72
N ASP A 33 2.42 12.71 5.63
CA ASP A 33 3.35 12.61 6.74
C ASP A 33 3.10 13.69 7.80
N GLU A 34 3.92 13.69 8.85
CA GLU A 34 3.88 14.67 9.94
C GLU A 34 4.16 16.11 9.49
N PHE A 35 4.72 16.29 8.29
CA PHE A 35 5.03 17.58 7.67
C PHE A 35 3.97 18.01 6.64
N GLY A 36 2.90 17.22 6.47
CA GLY A 36 1.81 17.49 5.52
C GLY A 36 2.12 17.12 4.07
N VAL A 37 3.23 16.42 3.81
CA VAL A 37 3.65 15.95 2.49
C VAL A 37 2.93 14.64 2.18
N HIS A 38 2.34 14.53 0.98
CA HIS A 38 1.71 13.30 0.55
C HIS A 38 2.75 12.19 0.41
N TRP A 39 2.38 10.98 0.80
CA TRP A 39 3.25 9.83 0.60
C TRP A 39 3.46 9.59 -0.89
N GLN A 40 4.65 9.12 -1.28
CA GLN A 40 4.93 8.82 -2.68
C GLN A 40 5.19 7.33 -2.93
N LEU A 41 4.55 6.84 -3.99
CA LEU A 41 4.81 5.55 -4.62
C LEU A 41 5.66 5.81 -5.88
N ARG A 42 6.87 5.26 -5.90
CA ARG A 42 7.83 5.51 -7.00
C ARG A 42 7.65 4.55 -8.16
N SER A 43 7.43 3.28 -7.86
CA SER A 43 7.35 2.23 -8.87
C SER A 43 6.62 1.01 -8.33
N VAL A 44 5.80 0.42 -9.17
CA VAL A 44 5.23 -0.91 -9.01
C VAL A 44 5.82 -1.74 -10.14
N ARG A 45 6.70 -2.69 -9.83
CA ARG A 45 7.24 -3.60 -10.85
C ARG A 45 6.24 -4.72 -11.14
N ASP A 46 5.65 -5.24 -10.07
CA ASP A 46 4.71 -6.35 -10.08
C ASP A 46 3.66 -6.15 -8.98
N HIS A 47 2.59 -6.93 -9.00
CA HIS A 47 1.56 -6.90 -7.94
C HIS A 47 2.12 -7.17 -6.53
N HIS A 48 3.33 -7.74 -6.45
CA HIS A 48 3.99 -8.12 -5.20
C HIS A 48 5.18 -7.23 -4.85
N ARG A 49 5.62 -6.30 -5.72
CA ARG A 49 6.82 -5.50 -5.46
C ARG A 49 6.59 -4.03 -5.72
N VAL A 50 6.69 -3.26 -4.63
CA VAL A 50 6.44 -1.83 -4.63
C VAL A 50 7.62 -1.08 -4.04
N THR A 51 7.86 0.12 -4.57
CA THR A 51 8.90 1.03 -4.08
C THR A 51 8.23 2.26 -3.50
N LEU A 52 8.29 2.40 -2.18
CA LEU A 52 7.56 3.39 -1.40
C LEU A 52 8.54 4.25 -0.59
N GLN A 53 8.18 5.50 -0.28
CA GLN A 53 8.99 6.32 0.65
C GLN A 53 9.03 5.75 2.07
N ARG A 54 8.06 4.91 2.42
CA ARG A 54 7.93 4.28 3.73
C ARG A 54 7.38 2.85 3.55
N PRO A 55 7.92 1.85 4.24
CA PRO A 55 7.34 0.51 4.24
C PRO A 55 5.96 0.52 4.90
N LEU A 56 5.02 -0.19 4.30
CA LEU A 56 3.71 -0.43 4.87
C LEU A 56 3.83 -1.38 6.06
N ARG A 57 3.10 -1.08 7.13
CA ARG A 57 2.94 -1.97 8.26
C ARG A 57 1.93 -3.08 7.96
N GLU A 58 1.96 -4.15 8.75
CA GLU A 58 1.05 -5.29 8.59
C GLU A 58 -0.43 -4.88 8.63
N ASP A 59 -0.80 -3.98 9.55
CA ASP A 59 -2.16 -3.45 9.68
C ASP A 59 -2.61 -2.65 8.44
N GLU A 60 -1.69 -1.90 7.82
CA GLU A 60 -1.95 -1.16 6.59
C GLU A 60 -2.10 -2.11 5.40
N ILE A 61 -1.28 -3.17 5.36
CA ILE A 61 -1.36 -4.23 4.35
C ILE A 61 -2.69 -4.97 4.46
N ASP A 62 -3.14 -5.34 5.66
CA ASP A 62 -4.44 -5.97 5.88
C ASP A 62 -5.60 -5.05 5.48
N TYR A 63 -5.51 -3.76 5.80
CA TYR A 63 -6.50 -2.77 5.35
C TYR A 63 -6.56 -2.70 3.82
N LEU A 64 -5.41 -2.60 3.16
CA LEU A 64 -5.30 -2.53 1.70
C LEU A 64 -5.85 -3.80 1.03
N GLN A 65 -5.64 -4.96 1.63
CA GLN A 65 -6.22 -6.23 1.17
C GLN A 65 -7.74 -6.20 1.28
N ARG A 66 -8.29 -5.81 2.43
CA ARG A 66 -9.75 -5.68 2.64
C ARG A 66 -10.38 -4.69 1.67
N ALA A 67 -9.74 -3.55 1.46
CA ALA A 67 -10.20 -2.54 0.51
C ALA A 67 -10.11 -3.02 -0.96
N SER A 68 -9.13 -3.86 -1.28
CA SER A 68 -8.98 -4.44 -2.62
C SER A 68 -10.04 -5.50 -2.94
N TYR A 69 -10.39 -6.32 -1.94
CA TYR A 69 -11.34 -7.43 -2.04
C TYR A 69 -12.39 -7.37 -0.93
N PRO A 70 -13.29 -6.37 -0.94
CA PRO A 70 -14.32 -6.21 0.10
C PRO A 70 -15.31 -7.40 0.13
N ARG A 71 -15.39 -8.19 -0.94
CA ARG A 71 -16.25 -9.39 -1.01
C ARG A 71 -15.65 -10.65 -0.38
N LEU A 72 -14.33 -10.82 -0.39
CA LEU A 72 -13.66 -11.98 0.19
C LEU A 72 -13.59 -11.90 1.73
N TYR A 73 -13.73 -10.69 2.28
CA TYR A 73 -13.78 -10.42 3.71
C TYR A 73 -15.23 -10.25 4.19
N GLN A 74 -16.15 -11.06 3.69
CA GLN A 74 -17.43 -11.26 4.36
C GLN A 74 -17.24 -12.41 5.37
N PRO A 75 -17.50 -12.21 6.67
CA PRO A 75 -17.42 -13.29 7.67
C PRO A 75 -18.45 -14.42 7.46
N ASN A 76 -19.18 -14.42 6.34
CA ASN A 76 -20.28 -15.33 6.01
C ASN A 76 -20.24 -15.80 4.53
N ASP A 77 -19.07 -15.90 3.89
CA ASP A 77 -19.01 -16.46 2.54
C ASP A 77 -18.90 -18.00 2.58
N PRO A 78 -19.92 -18.76 2.13
CA PRO A 78 -19.91 -20.23 2.16
C PRO A 78 -19.03 -20.85 1.06
N PHE A 79 -18.31 -20.04 0.26
CA PHE A 79 -17.41 -20.50 -0.81
C PHE A 79 -15.93 -20.45 -0.44
N SER A 80 -15.59 -20.51 0.85
CA SER A 80 -14.28 -21.04 1.26
C SER A 80 -14.22 -22.53 0.91
N VAL A 81 -13.66 -22.84 -0.26
CA VAL A 81 -13.18 -24.18 -0.64
C VAL A 81 -11.83 -24.47 -0.03
#